data_AF-A0AAV2HV36-F1
#
_entry.id   AF-A0AAV2HV36-F1
#
_cell.length_a   1.000
_cell.length_b   1.000
_cell.length_c   1.000
_cell.angle_alpha   90.00
_cell.angle_beta   90.00
_cell.angle_gamma   90.00
#
_symmetry.space_group_name_H-M   'P 1'
#
loop_
_entity.id
_entity.type
_entity.pdbx_description
1 polymer ?
#
loop_
_entity_poly.entity_id
_entity_poly.type
_entity_poly.pdbx_seq_one_letter_code
_entity_poly.pdbx_strand_id
1 'polypeptide(L)'
;VFFVIERSLHFCSLGWDLSLQTSPEICISIMSVSEIPGKHIALSVFVLKNCREFKLFPNERTTLLSQADDLQILQYCLASYNKKMGNDFEAISKDVLDLLEVIKQSTIHTIEQEILKFQCEYDQEKNDKKGSPLNTEEENAISKDDQINSVSEYKNLSTDNILTPDFRTSVLNLYSEYKQSSNHCSILDAYVNFIKSLTNKSSELHLTFKTCDDIHQLKPDIEDYFTLQTKVIQVLKRINKAEISHHDSKSNAIAPHDLSPCIGQLTPTTPRIQKSNDVNSTLNCGTPKTPCSQSHKTALQKLLVHDIFRSYLHLLVNSRSQLALARVFNIPDRGLDHLAFTHLKHEASDFGLSMYQTLSSYMVRMQLGGSGYAPKSDSPLLVYVKGLGLLLELTQKLQTVIEEEPKLRAACRRVVNIIKINLIRCSSGKFPRQLVEPVSESIYESLEEIINEVEDSLKKSPEKTTNRGSTLLGLLCVQVIHYFLDRSSLSPTELDL
;
A
#
# COMPACT_ATOMS: atom_id res chain seq x y z
N VAL A 1 7.97 -14.58 10.79
CA VAL A 1 8.04 -13.11 10.74
C VAL A 1 9.41 -12.62 11.18
N PHE A 2 9.83 -12.70 12.45
CA PHE A 2 11.19 -12.24 12.82
C PHE A 2 12.32 -13.03 12.12
N PHE A 3 12.25 -14.36 11.98
CA PHE A 3 13.26 -15.10 11.21
C PHE A 3 13.26 -14.78 9.70
N VAL A 4 12.11 -14.36 9.16
CA VAL A 4 11.94 -13.95 7.75
C VAL A 4 12.40 -12.51 7.56
N ILE A 5 12.09 -11.60 8.49
CA ILE A 5 12.53 -10.21 8.53
C ILE A 5 14.02 -10.12 8.85
N GLU A 6 14.51 -10.86 9.83
CA GLU A 6 15.92 -10.96 10.17
C GLU A 6 16.68 -11.62 9.04
N ARG A 7 16.17 -12.69 8.38
CA ARG A 7 16.73 -13.14 7.10
C ARG A 7 16.68 -12.05 6.03
N SER A 8 15.58 -11.32 5.80
CA SER A 8 15.52 -10.22 4.81
C SER A 8 16.51 -9.09 5.11
N LEU A 9 16.72 -8.77 6.40
CA LEU A 9 17.68 -7.79 6.89
C LEU A 9 19.13 -8.31 6.78
N HIS A 10 19.35 -9.61 6.99
CA HIS A 10 20.63 -10.29 6.80
C HIS A 10 20.93 -10.57 5.30
N PHE A 11 19.89 -10.72 4.48
CA PHE A 11 19.95 -10.89 3.01
C PHE A 11 20.48 -9.61 2.36
N CYS A 12 20.07 -8.43 2.84
CA CYS A 12 20.70 -7.16 2.46
C CYS A 12 22.19 -7.05 2.88
N SER A 13 22.62 -7.85 3.87
CA SER A 13 24.01 -7.86 4.37
C SER A 13 24.91 -8.91 3.69
N LEU A 14 24.36 -9.90 2.99
CA LEU A 14 25.11 -11.08 2.51
C LEU A 14 25.17 -11.23 0.97
N GLY A 15 24.74 -10.23 0.20
CA GLY A 15 25.13 -10.06 -1.21
C GLY A 15 24.88 -11.29 -2.10
N TRP A 16 23.63 -11.74 -2.16
CA TRP A 16 23.20 -12.71 -3.17
C TRP A 16 22.71 -12.00 -4.44
N ASP A 17 23.04 -12.65 -5.55
CA ASP A 17 22.99 -12.20 -6.94
C ASP A 17 21.54 -12.23 -7.47
N LEU A 18 20.87 -11.07 -7.51
CA LEU A 18 19.87 -10.83 -8.55
C LEU A 18 20.64 -10.31 -9.75
N SER A 19 20.99 -11.22 -10.65
CA SER A 19 21.53 -10.90 -11.96
C SER A 19 20.41 -10.31 -12.83
N LEU A 20 19.95 -9.10 -12.52
CA LEU A 20 19.13 -8.27 -13.39
C LEU A 20 19.81 -6.90 -13.48
N GLN A 21 20.40 -6.67 -14.64
CA GLN A 21 21.14 -5.45 -14.98
C GLN A 21 20.26 -4.21 -14.81
N THR A 22 20.62 -3.30 -13.91
CA THR A 22 20.18 -1.91 -14.02
C THR A 22 21.30 -0.92 -13.65
N SER A 23 21.32 0.20 -14.39
CA SER A 23 22.36 1.24 -14.41
C SER A 23 22.31 2.13 -13.15
N PRO A 24 23.46 2.61 -12.63
CA PRO A 24 23.54 3.48 -11.44
C PRO A 24 22.82 4.84 -11.54
N GLU A 25 22.39 5.24 -12.73
CA GLU A 25 21.82 6.58 -13.00
C GLU A 25 20.34 6.72 -12.57
N ILE A 26 19.67 5.60 -12.26
CA ILE A 26 18.22 5.58 -11.92
C ILE A 26 17.96 5.90 -10.43
N CYS A 27 18.89 5.56 -9.53
CA CYS A 27 18.73 5.74 -8.07
C CYS A 27 18.61 7.20 -7.60
N ILE A 28 18.79 8.19 -8.48
CA ILE A 28 18.71 9.62 -8.14
C ILE A 28 17.31 10.20 -8.42
N SER A 29 16.46 9.55 -9.22
CA SER A 29 15.11 10.08 -9.56
C SER A 29 14.02 9.86 -8.49
N ILE A 30 14.30 9.08 -7.43
CA ILE A 30 13.26 8.62 -6.47
C ILE A 30 12.89 9.68 -5.43
N MET A 31 13.64 10.78 -5.34
CA MET A 31 13.43 11.80 -4.30
C MET A 31 12.78 13.09 -4.80
N SER A 32 12.25 13.13 -6.02
CA SER A 32 11.56 14.32 -6.51
C SER A 32 10.37 13.97 -7.40
N VAL A 33 9.22 13.69 -6.78
CA VAL A 33 7.94 13.93 -7.48
C VAL A 33 7.64 15.42 -7.35
N SER A 34 8.49 16.24 -7.95
CA SER A 34 8.19 17.66 -8.16
C SER A 34 7.28 17.79 -9.37
N GLU A 35 6.13 18.40 -9.13
CA GLU A 35 5.02 18.53 -10.06
C GLU A 35 5.35 19.51 -11.19
N ILE A 36 5.22 19.07 -12.44
CA ILE A 36 5.19 19.95 -13.61
C ILE A 36 3.73 20.39 -13.85
N PRO A 37 3.44 21.66 -14.21
CA PRO A 37 2.07 22.14 -14.41
C PRO A 37 1.44 21.57 -15.69
N GLY A 38 0.30 20.88 -15.54
CA GLY A 38 -0.49 20.25 -16.60
C GLY A 38 -1.15 18.93 -16.17
N LYS A 39 -1.39 18.77 -14.87
CA LYS A 39 -1.23 17.50 -14.14
C LYS A 39 -2.39 16.53 -14.34
N HIS A 40 -2.08 15.36 -14.89
CA HIS A 40 -2.97 14.21 -14.79
C HIS A 40 -3.07 13.73 -13.35
N ILE A 41 -4.26 13.29 -12.95
CA ILE A 41 -4.50 12.71 -11.62
C ILE A 41 -4.32 11.20 -11.72
N ALA A 42 -3.36 10.66 -10.97
CA ALA A 42 -3.16 9.21 -10.86
C ALA A 42 -4.42 8.54 -10.28
N LEU A 43 -4.94 7.52 -10.97
CA LEU A 43 -6.19 6.88 -10.58
C LEU A 43 -6.07 6.21 -9.20
N SER A 44 -4.94 5.59 -8.89
CA SER A 44 -4.76 4.93 -7.59
C SER A 44 -4.86 5.94 -6.43
N VAL A 45 -4.17 7.08 -6.54
CA VAL A 45 -4.23 8.18 -5.57
C VAL A 45 -5.65 8.70 -5.42
N PHE A 46 -6.35 8.88 -6.54
CA PHE A 46 -7.75 9.30 -6.54
C PHE A 46 -8.66 8.29 -5.83
N VAL A 47 -8.53 7.00 -6.14
CA VAL A 47 -9.31 5.93 -5.50
C VAL A 47 -9.06 5.91 -3.99
N LEU A 48 -7.79 5.94 -3.56
CA LEU A 48 -7.45 5.90 -2.14
C LEU A 48 -7.98 7.13 -1.38
N LYS A 49 -7.82 8.34 -1.96
CA LYS A 49 -8.36 9.57 -1.38
C LYS A 49 -9.87 9.45 -1.14
N ASN A 50 -10.61 8.98 -2.14
CA ASN A 50 -12.06 8.80 -2.04
C ASN A 50 -12.43 7.66 -1.07
N CYS A 51 -11.66 6.57 -1.00
CA CYS A 51 -11.87 5.53 0.01
C CYS A 51 -11.72 6.08 1.43
N ARG A 52 -10.79 7.00 1.67
CA ARG A 52 -10.63 7.68 2.98
C ARG A 52 -11.79 8.64 3.24
N GLU A 53 -12.12 9.50 2.28
CA GLU A 53 -13.13 10.55 2.40
C GLU A 53 -14.54 9.97 2.65
N PHE A 54 -14.91 8.95 1.89
CA PHE A 54 -16.21 8.28 1.99
C PHE A 54 -16.20 7.08 2.96
N LYS A 55 -15.12 6.91 3.74
CA LYS A 55 -14.96 5.84 4.74
C LYS A 55 -15.26 4.43 4.20
N LEU A 56 -14.76 4.13 3.00
CA LEU A 56 -14.98 2.86 2.31
C LEU A 56 -14.09 1.72 2.84
N PHE A 57 -13.10 2.04 3.65
CA PHE A 57 -12.29 1.03 4.32
C PHE A 57 -13.06 0.35 5.47
N PRO A 58 -12.73 -0.90 5.82
CA PRO A 58 -13.39 -1.61 6.92
C PRO A 58 -13.34 -0.87 8.26
N ASN A 59 -12.28 -0.09 8.50
CA ASN A 59 -12.17 0.81 9.64
C ASN A 59 -11.23 2.00 9.36
N GLU A 60 -11.31 3.04 10.19
CA GLU A 60 -10.50 4.26 10.04
C GLU A 60 -9.00 4.00 10.21
N ARG A 61 -8.62 2.94 10.95
CA ARG A 61 -7.22 2.54 11.18
C ARG A 61 -6.67 1.62 10.10
N THR A 62 -7.42 1.32 9.04
CA THR A 62 -6.95 0.45 7.96
C THR A 62 -5.75 1.07 7.27
N THR A 63 -4.70 0.28 7.08
CA THR A 63 -3.47 0.67 6.37
C THR A 63 -3.29 -0.17 5.12
N LEU A 64 -2.62 0.38 4.13
CA LEU A 64 -2.33 -0.33 2.90
C LEU A 64 -1.05 -1.15 3.00
N LEU A 65 -1.07 -2.30 2.36
CA LEU A 65 0.11 -3.12 2.10
C LEU A 65 0.74 -2.67 0.79
N SER A 66 2.06 -2.51 0.77
CA SER A 66 2.81 -2.49 -0.48
C SER A 66 2.91 -3.91 -1.07
N GLN A 67 3.32 -4.02 -2.33
CA GLN A 67 3.60 -5.32 -2.95
C GLN A 67 4.65 -6.14 -2.17
N ALA A 68 5.72 -5.48 -1.71
CA ALA A 68 6.72 -6.11 -0.86
C ALA A 68 6.14 -6.59 0.49
N ASP A 69 5.21 -5.83 1.08
CA ASP A 69 4.51 -6.24 2.30
C ASP A 69 3.64 -7.49 2.02
N ASP A 70 2.91 -7.52 0.91
CA ASP A 70 2.09 -8.66 0.48
C ASP A 70 2.91 -9.93 0.31
N LEU A 71 4.05 -9.84 -0.40
CA LEU A 71 4.97 -10.96 -0.58
C LEU A 71 5.50 -11.48 0.75
N GLN A 72 5.90 -10.58 1.66
CA GLN A 72 6.44 -10.97 2.96
C GLN A 72 5.39 -11.65 3.84
N ILE A 73 4.14 -11.19 3.79
CA ILE A 73 3.02 -11.81 4.52
C ILE A 73 2.70 -13.17 3.92
N LEU A 74 2.61 -13.29 2.59
CA LEU A 74 2.33 -14.56 1.91
C LEU A 74 3.43 -15.60 2.18
N GLN A 75 4.70 -15.19 2.12
CA GLN A 75 5.82 -16.04 2.50
C GLN A 75 5.67 -16.55 3.94
N TYR A 76 5.25 -15.70 4.86
CA TYR A 76 4.97 -16.10 6.24
C TYR A 76 3.79 -17.07 6.35
N CYS A 77 2.67 -16.80 5.66
CA CYS A 77 1.50 -17.68 5.65
C CYS A 77 1.86 -19.07 5.11
N LEU A 78 2.66 -19.12 4.04
CA LEU A 78 3.16 -20.35 3.43
C LEU A 78 4.05 -21.14 4.39
N ALA A 79 5.07 -20.50 4.97
CA ALA A 79 5.95 -21.13 5.95
C ALA A 79 5.17 -21.61 7.20
N SER A 80 4.17 -20.84 7.62
CA SER A 80 3.30 -21.22 8.74
C SER A 80 2.42 -22.42 8.41
N TYR A 81 1.93 -22.53 7.17
CA TYR A 81 1.18 -23.68 6.71
C TYR A 81 2.09 -24.93 6.66
N ASN A 82 3.28 -24.81 6.07
CA ASN A 82 4.24 -25.91 5.98
C ASN A 82 4.60 -26.49 7.35
N LYS A 83 4.87 -25.61 8.33
CA LYS A 83 5.11 -26.04 9.72
C LYS A 83 3.92 -26.76 10.35
N LYS A 84 2.67 -26.34 10.06
CA LYS A 84 1.47 -27.03 10.55
C LYS A 84 1.32 -28.43 9.96
N MET A 85 1.83 -28.65 8.75
CA MET A 85 1.84 -29.95 8.08
C MET A 85 3.02 -30.85 8.47
N GLY A 86 3.84 -30.43 9.45
CA GLY A 86 5.01 -31.19 9.89
C GLY A 86 6.25 -31.01 9.01
N ASN A 87 6.22 -30.08 8.05
CA ASN A 87 7.36 -29.73 7.21
C ASN A 87 8.19 -28.59 7.84
N ASP A 88 9.32 -28.27 7.22
CA ASP A 88 10.17 -27.15 7.64
C ASP A 88 9.43 -25.80 7.51
N PHE A 89 9.81 -24.84 8.37
CA PHE A 89 9.30 -23.47 8.32
C PHE A 89 9.97 -22.68 7.20
N GLU A 90 9.74 -23.10 5.97
CA GLU A 90 10.27 -22.47 4.76
C GLU A 90 9.16 -22.28 3.73
N ALA A 91 9.39 -21.33 2.82
CA ALA A 91 8.46 -20.93 1.78
C ALA A 91 9.25 -20.81 0.48
N ILE A 92 8.84 -21.56 -0.54
CA ILE A 92 9.48 -21.54 -1.86
C ILE A 92 9.05 -20.25 -2.56
N SER A 93 10.00 -19.45 -3.04
CA SER A 93 9.70 -18.14 -3.66
C SER A 93 8.75 -18.26 -4.85
N LYS A 94 8.89 -19.31 -5.66
CA LYS A 94 7.98 -19.61 -6.77
C LYS A 94 6.53 -19.74 -6.29
N ASP A 95 6.29 -20.55 -5.26
CA ASP A 95 4.94 -20.76 -4.71
C ASP A 95 4.35 -19.47 -4.14
N VAL A 96 5.17 -18.60 -3.55
CA VAL A 96 4.74 -17.28 -3.05
C VAL A 96 4.28 -16.38 -4.20
N LEU A 97 5.06 -16.33 -5.29
CA LEU A 97 4.72 -15.54 -6.49
C LEU A 97 3.47 -16.09 -7.18
N ASP A 98 3.37 -17.40 -7.34
CA ASP A 98 2.21 -18.07 -7.94
C ASP A 98 0.93 -17.78 -7.12
N LEU A 99 1.03 -17.81 -5.78
CA LEU A 99 -0.08 -17.45 -4.90
C LEU A 99 -0.44 -15.97 -4.95
N LEU A 100 0.55 -15.07 -5.06
CA LEU A 100 0.29 -13.64 -5.21
C LEU A 100 -0.48 -13.36 -6.50
N GLU A 101 -0.04 -13.95 -7.62
CA GLU A 101 -0.70 -13.77 -8.92
C GLU A 101 -2.13 -14.28 -8.89
N VAL A 102 -2.33 -15.44 -8.27
CA VAL A 102 -3.65 -16.01 -7.96
C VAL A 102 -4.56 -15.02 -7.21
N ILE A 103 -4.05 -14.34 -6.18
CA ILE A 103 -4.81 -13.37 -5.38
C ILE A 103 -5.13 -12.15 -6.24
N LYS A 104 -4.15 -11.63 -6.98
CA LYS A 104 -4.32 -10.50 -7.90
C LYS A 104 -5.43 -10.81 -8.90
N GLN A 105 -5.34 -11.91 -9.63
CA GLN A 105 -6.32 -12.30 -10.65
C GLN A 105 -7.73 -12.52 -10.07
N SER A 106 -7.85 -13.19 -8.93
CA SER A 106 -9.16 -13.39 -8.27
C SER A 106 -9.80 -12.05 -7.85
N THR A 107 -8.98 -11.10 -7.40
CA THR A 107 -9.46 -9.79 -6.96
C THR A 107 -9.84 -8.93 -8.15
N ILE A 108 -9.03 -8.93 -9.22
CA ILE A 108 -9.33 -8.26 -10.50
C ILE A 108 -10.66 -8.79 -11.04
N HIS A 109 -10.84 -10.11 -11.11
CA HIS A 109 -12.08 -10.72 -11.58
C HIS A 109 -13.30 -10.25 -10.76
N THR A 110 -13.17 -10.16 -9.44
CA THR A 110 -14.24 -9.64 -8.57
C THR A 110 -14.62 -8.20 -8.94
N ILE A 111 -13.65 -7.35 -9.22
CA ILE A 111 -13.90 -5.96 -9.64
C ILE A 111 -14.58 -5.93 -11.01
N GLU A 112 -14.14 -6.75 -11.95
CA GLU A 112 -14.72 -6.82 -13.28
C GLU A 112 -16.18 -7.29 -13.26
N GLN A 113 -16.54 -8.24 -12.40
CA GLN A 113 -17.93 -8.67 -12.22
C GLN A 113 -18.84 -7.53 -11.73
N GLU A 114 -18.38 -6.74 -10.75
CA GLU A 114 -19.12 -5.56 -10.28
C GLU A 114 -19.30 -4.51 -11.37
N ILE A 115 -18.26 -4.30 -12.20
CA ILE A 115 -18.33 -3.39 -13.35
C ILE A 115 -19.34 -3.90 -14.39
N LEU A 116 -19.31 -5.19 -14.72
CA LEU A 116 -20.23 -5.79 -15.69
C LEU A 116 -21.68 -5.70 -15.21
N LYS A 117 -21.93 -6.04 -13.94
CA LYS A 117 -23.25 -5.90 -13.32
C LYS A 117 -23.80 -4.48 -13.47
N PHE A 118 -23.00 -3.47 -13.13
CA PHE A 118 -23.39 -2.07 -13.29
C PHE A 118 -23.70 -1.69 -14.74
N GLN A 119 -22.92 -2.18 -15.70
CA GLN A 119 -23.13 -1.92 -17.12
C GLN A 119 -24.46 -2.51 -17.61
N CYS A 120 -24.76 -3.77 -17.25
CA CYS A 120 -26.02 -4.41 -17.59
C CYS A 120 -27.23 -3.63 -17.04
N GLU A 121 -27.19 -3.23 -15.76
CA GLU A 121 -28.25 -2.44 -15.14
C GLU A 121 -28.42 -1.06 -15.79
N TYR A 122 -27.31 -0.41 -16.17
CA TYR A 122 -27.34 0.90 -16.83
C TYR A 122 -27.93 0.84 -18.24
N ASP A 123 -27.59 -0.19 -19.02
CA ASP A 123 -28.09 -0.36 -20.38
C ASP A 123 -29.59 -0.74 -20.40
N GLN A 124 -30.05 -1.52 -19.42
CA GLN A 124 -31.49 -1.82 -19.24
C GLN A 124 -32.31 -0.53 -19.03
N GLU A 125 -31.89 0.35 -18.12
CA GLU A 125 -32.61 1.60 -17.85
C GLU A 125 -32.65 2.55 -19.07
N LYS A 126 -31.61 2.54 -19.90
CA LYS A 126 -31.57 3.34 -21.12
C LYS A 126 -32.54 2.82 -22.17
N ASN A 127 -32.71 1.50 -22.25
CA ASN A 127 -33.66 0.86 -23.16
C ASN A 127 -35.10 1.08 -22.70
N ASP A 128 -35.38 0.97 -21.40
CA ASP A 128 -36.71 1.23 -20.84
C ASP A 128 -37.15 2.69 -21.07
N LYS A 129 -36.23 3.65 -20.97
CA LYS A 129 -36.51 5.07 -21.27
C LYS A 129 -36.72 5.35 -22.76
N LYS A 130 -36.25 4.48 -23.66
CA LYS A 130 -36.46 4.60 -25.10
C LYS A 130 -37.71 3.85 -25.59
N GLY A 131 -38.25 2.95 -24.77
CA GLY A 131 -39.41 2.12 -25.07
C GLY A 131 -40.71 2.64 -24.47
N SER A 132 -41.32 3.63 -25.11
CA SER A 132 -42.77 3.66 -25.27
C SER A 132 -43.09 3.51 -26.75
N PRO A 133 -43.33 2.29 -27.26
CA PRO A 133 -43.94 2.09 -28.55
C PRO A 133 -45.46 2.07 -28.38
N LEU A 134 -46.14 2.92 -29.16
CA LEU A 134 -47.47 2.57 -29.64
C LEU A 134 -47.42 1.15 -30.22
N ASN A 135 -48.43 0.37 -29.84
CA ASN A 135 -48.75 -0.97 -30.33
C ASN A 135 -48.30 -1.23 -31.77
N THR A 136 -47.44 -2.23 -31.96
CA THR A 136 -47.63 -3.16 -33.07
C THR A 136 -47.13 -4.52 -32.60
N GLU A 137 -48.08 -5.44 -32.48
CA GLU A 137 -47.86 -6.84 -32.20
C GLU A 137 -47.07 -7.45 -33.35
N GLU A 138 -45.92 -8.04 -33.07
CA GLU A 138 -45.44 -9.19 -33.85
C GLU A 138 -44.53 -10.05 -32.99
N GLU A 139 -44.98 -11.29 -32.82
CA GLU A 139 -44.34 -12.37 -32.09
C GLU A 139 -42.95 -12.66 -32.68
N ASN A 140 -41.95 -12.80 -31.81
CA ASN A 140 -40.91 -13.80 -32.02
C ASN A 140 -40.25 -14.17 -30.69
N ALA A 141 -40.54 -15.39 -30.25
CA ALA A 141 -39.91 -16.05 -29.12
C ALA A 141 -38.45 -16.39 -29.48
N ILE A 142 -37.49 -15.78 -28.79
CA ILE A 142 -36.10 -16.23 -28.77
C ILE A 142 -35.74 -16.57 -27.33
N SER A 143 -35.26 -17.81 -27.17
CA SER A 143 -34.94 -18.52 -25.93
C SER A 143 -33.99 -17.74 -25.01
N LYS A 144 -34.26 -17.81 -23.70
CA LYS A 144 -33.57 -17.08 -22.62
C LYS A 144 -32.50 -17.91 -21.87
N ASP A 145 -31.99 -19.01 -22.43
CA ASP A 145 -31.12 -19.93 -21.68
C ASP A 145 -29.61 -19.85 -21.99
N ASP A 146 -29.14 -18.97 -22.88
CA ASP A 146 -27.73 -18.99 -23.31
C ASP A 146 -26.79 -17.91 -22.71
N GLN A 147 -27.20 -17.18 -21.66
CA GLN A 147 -26.33 -16.12 -21.06
C GLN A 147 -25.89 -16.34 -19.60
N ILE A 148 -26.07 -17.53 -19.02
CA ILE A 148 -25.65 -17.81 -17.62
C ILE A 148 -24.57 -18.92 -17.50
N ASN A 149 -24.05 -19.45 -18.61
CA ASN A 149 -23.08 -20.57 -18.58
C ASN A 149 -21.62 -20.26 -18.93
N SER A 150 -21.15 -19.00 -18.89
CA SER A 150 -19.73 -18.66 -19.10
C SER A 150 -18.88 -18.70 -17.81
N VAL A 151 -19.24 -19.53 -16.83
CA VAL A 151 -18.55 -19.64 -15.52
C VAL A 151 -17.41 -20.70 -15.50
N SER A 152 -16.99 -21.26 -16.64
CA SER A 152 -15.98 -22.35 -16.64
C SER A 152 -14.66 -22.08 -17.37
N GLU A 153 -14.40 -20.87 -17.88
CA GLU A 153 -13.30 -20.66 -18.85
C GLU A 153 -12.00 -20.04 -18.30
N TYR A 154 -11.74 -20.16 -16.99
CA TYR A 154 -10.42 -19.83 -16.39
C TYR A 154 -9.69 -21.02 -15.78
N LYS A 155 -10.06 -22.25 -16.16
CA LYS A 155 -9.39 -23.49 -15.70
C LYS A 155 -8.04 -23.78 -16.37
N ASN A 156 -7.57 -22.96 -17.31
CA ASN A 156 -6.37 -23.27 -18.11
C ASN A 156 -5.24 -22.23 -17.96
N LEU A 157 -4.90 -21.82 -16.73
CA LEU A 157 -3.52 -21.41 -16.45
C LEU A 157 -2.72 -22.69 -16.21
N SER A 158 -1.99 -23.12 -17.24
CA SER A 158 -0.98 -24.20 -17.28
C SER A 158 -0.52 -24.70 -15.90
N THR A 159 -1.23 -25.67 -15.32
CA THR A 159 -0.85 -26.30 -14.06
C THR A 159 0.15 -27.43 -14.31
N ASP A 160 1.42 -27.05 -14.44
CA ASP A 160 2.52 -27.83 -13.84
C ASP A 160 2.65 -27.49 -12.33
N ASN A 161 1.64 -26.84 -11.75
CA ASN A 161 1.63 -26.32 -10.40
C ASN A 161 1.38 -27.43 -9.38
N ILE A 162 2.44 -27.74 -8.64
CA ILE A 162 2.58 -28.71 -7.55
C ILE A 162 1.65 -28.40 -6.34
N LEU A 163 0.91 -27.29 -6.37
CA LEU A 163 0.03 -26.87 -5.27
C LEU A 163 -1.37 -27.45 -5.41
N THR A 164 -1.76 -28.33 -4.48
CA THR A 164 -3.12 -28.88 -4.44
C THR A 164 -4.16 -27.78 -4.16
N PRO A 165 -5.42 -27.91 -4.64
CA PRO A 165 -6.47 -26.91 -4.36
C PRO A 165 -6.70 -26.65 -2.86
N ASP A 166 -6.60 -27.70 -2.04
CA ASP A 166 -6.76 -27.63 -0.59
C ASP A 166 -5.63 -26.83 0.08
N PHE A 167 -4.40 -27.02 -0.40
CA PHE A 167 -3.22 -26.26 0.02
C PHE A 167 -3.42 -24.76 -0.23
N ARG A 168 -3.77 -24.41 -1.47
CA ARG A 168 -3.96 -23.02 -1.88
C ARG A 168 -5.05 -22.36 -1.04
N THR A 169 -6.19 -23.01 -0.88
CA THR A 169 -7.31 -22.49 -0.08
C THR A 169 -6.90 -22.24 1.36
N SER A 170 -6.14 -23.16 1.97
CA SER A 170 -5.67 -23.01 3.35
C SER A 170 -4.72 -21.83 3.53
N VAL A 171 -3.77 -21.63 2.61
CA VAL A 171 -2.84 -20.49 2.68
C VAL A 171 -3.57 -19.16 2.44
N LEU A 172 -4.51 -19.12 1.50
CA LEU A 172 -5.33 -17.92 1.23
C LEU A 172 -6.22 -17.55 2.44
N ASN A 173 -6.72 -18.54 3.18
CA ASN A 173 -7.44 -18.30 4.42
C ASN A 173 -6.53 -17.67 5.49
N LEU A 174 -5.30 -18.18 5.66
CA LEU A 174 -4.33 -17.58 6.59
C LEU A 174 -3.96 -16.15 6.21
N TYR A 175 -3.80 -15.87 4.91
CA TYR A 175 -3.52 -14.54 4.41
C TYR A 175 -4.70 -13.58 4.65
N SER A 176 -5.94 -14.04 4.43
CA SER A 176 -7.15 -13.26 4.69
C SER A 176 -7.35 -12.98 6.18
N GLU A 177 -7.13 -13.99 7.03
CA GLU A 177 -7.14 -13.86 8.49
C GLU A 177 -6.07 -12.85 8.96
N TYR A 178 -4.88 -12.89 8.36
CA TYR A 178 -3.84 -11.92 8.66
C TYR A 178 -4.28 -10.49 8.32
N LYS A 179 -4.81 -10.26 7.11
CA LYS A 179 -5.30 -8.93 6.69
C LYS A 179 -6.36 -8.39 7.65
N GLN A 180 -7.34 -9.23 7.99
CA GLN A 180 -8.43 -8.86 8.89
C GLN A 180 -7.92 -8.59 10.32
N SER A 181 -7.12 -9.49 10.88
CA SER A 181 -6.62 -9.36 12.26
C SER A 181 -5.66 -8.18 12.42
N SER A 182 -4.93 -7.80 11.37
CA SER A 182 -3.94 -6.73 11.39
C SER A 182 -4.42 -5.42 10.78
N ASN A 183 -5.71 -5.28 10.45
CA ASN A 183 -6.31 -4.10 9.82
C ASN A 183 -5.61 -3.65 8.53
N HIS A 184 -5.24 -4.61 7.69
CA HIS A 184 -4.57 -4.36 6.41
C HIS A 184 -5.50 -4.54 5.22
N CYS A 185 -5.19 -3.83 4.15
CA CYS A 185 -5.90 -3.85 2.89
C CYS A 185 -4.86 -3.77 1.76
N SER A 186 -5.02 -4.54 0.70
CA SER A 186 -4.20 -4.33 -0.51
C SER A 186 -4.73 -3.13 -1.31
N ILE A 187 -3.95 -2.68 -2.30
CA ILE A 187 -4.43 -1.66 -3.25
C ILE A 187 -5.65 -2.19 -4.02
N LEU A 188 -5.64 -3.44 -4.46
CA LEU A 188 -6.78 -4.05 -5.17
C LEU A 188 -8.02 -4.19 -4.27
N ASP A 189 -7.86 -4.51 -2.99
CA ASP A 189 -8.97 -4.50 -2.02
C ASP A 189 -9.60 -3.10 -1.92
N ALA A 190 -8.79 -2.03 -2.00
CA ALA A 190 -9.30 -0.66 -2.05
C ALA A 190 -10.11 -0.38 -3.32
N TYR A 191 -9.66 -0.88 -4.49
CA TYR A 191 -10.44 -0.82 -5.72
C TYR A 191 -11.76 -1.60 -5.62
N VAL A 192 -11.77 -2.78 -4.99
CA VAL A 192 -13.02 -3.54 -4.75
C VAL A 192 -14.01 -2.70 -3.96
N ASN A 193 -13.60 -2.12 -2.84
CA ASN A 193 -14.47 -1.31 -1.99
C ASN A 193 -14.95 -0.05 -2.72
N PHE A 194 -14.06 0.62 -3.45
CA PHE A 194 -14.40 1.78 -4.27
C PHE A 194 -15.44 1.45 -5.31
N ILE A 195 -15.24 0.38 -6.09
CA ILE A 195 -16.14 0.01 -7.18
C ILE A 195 -17.49 -0.45 -6.65
N LYS A 196 -17.54 -1.28 -5.62
CA LYS A 196 -18.81 -1.68 -4.98
C LYS A 196 -19.62 -0.48 -4.49
N SER A 197 -18.95 0.52 -3.91
CA SER A 197 -19.63 1.75 -3.51
C SER A 197 -20.05 2.58 -4.71
N LEU A 198 -19.21 2.71 -5.73
CA LEU A 198 -19.45 3.53 -6.91
C LEU A 198 -20.62 3.01 -7.77
N THR A 199 -20.73 1.69 -7.90
CA THR A 199 -21.79 1.04 -8.68
C THR A 199 -23.13 1.01 -7.94
N ASN A 200 -23.12 1.15 -6.62
CA ASN A 200 -24.34 1.35 -5.84
C ASN A 200 -24.91 2.76 -6.08
N LYS A 201 -25.97 2.86 -6.89
CA LYS A 201 -26.61 4.14 -7.27
C LYS A 201 -27.11 4.98 -6.09
N SER A 202 -27.34 4.36 -4.94
CA SER A 202 -27.79 5.04 -3.71
C SER A 202 -26.65 5.60 -2.87
N SER A 203 -25.39 5.32 -3.22
CA SER A 203 -24.25 5.78 -2.44
C SER A 203 -23.97 7.27 -2.64
N GLU A 204 -23.51 7.93 -1.58
CA GLU A 204 -23.06 9.32 -1.62
C GLU A 204 -21.93 9.51 -2.65
N LEU A 205 -21.05 8.51 -2.75
CA LEU A 205 -19.96 8.46 -3.73
C LEU A 205 -20.50 8.53 -5.17
N HIS A 206 -21.51 7.72 -5.50
CA HIS A 206 -22.12 7.70 -6.83
C HIS A 206 -22.72 9.06 -7.19
N LEU A 207 -23.46 9.66 -6.26
CA LEU A 207 -24.09 10.97 -6.46
C LEU A 207 -23.04 12.08 -6.65
N THR A 208 -21.97 12.06 -5.85
CA THR A 208 -20.89 13.05 -5.92
C THR A 208 -20.19 13.02 -7.30
N PHE A 209 -20.01 11.84 -7.88
CA PHE A 209 -19.31 11.72 -9.16
C PHE A 209 -20.13 12.06 -10.40
N LYS A 210 -21.43 12.31 -10.25
CA LYS A 210 -22.25 12.83 -11.36
C LYS A 210 -21.78 14.21 -11.83
N THR A 211 -21.26 15.02 -10.92
CA THR A 211 -20.86 16.42 -11.19
C THR A 211 -19.36 16.67 -10.99
N CYS A 212 -18.53 15.62 -11.01
CA CYS A 212 -17.10 15.73 -10.73
C CYS A 212 -16.28 15.97 -12.01
N ASP A 213 -15.75 17.19 -12.16
CA ASP A 213 -14.97 17.60 -13.33
C ASP A 213 -13.59 16.93 -13.41
N ASP A 214 -13.03 16.54 -12.26
CA ASP A 214 -11.69 15.92 -12.16
C ASP A 214 -11.59 14.58 -12.90
N ILE A 215 -12.72 13.93 -13.19
CA ILE A 215 -12.78 12.63 -13.88
C ILE A 215 -12.09 12.69 -15.26
N HIS A 216 -12.09 13.84 -15.93
CA HIS A 216 -11.46 13.99 -17.24
C HIS A 216 -9.92 14.01 -17.18
N GLN A 217 -9.35 14.32 -16.02
CA GLN A 217 -7.90 14.41 -15.81
C GLN A 217 -7.29 13.09 -15.33
N LEU A 218 -8.12 12.10 -14.98
CA LEU A 218 -7.68 10.80 -14.48
C LEU A 218 -6.91 9.99 -15.52
N LYS A 219 -5.81 9.36 -15.07
CA LYS A 219 -5.03 8.40 -15.86
C LYS A 219 -4.71 7.14 -15.06
N PRO A 220 -4.64 5.97 -15.73
CA PRO A 220 -3.99 4.79 -15.17
C PRO A 220 -2.53 5.12 -14.80
N ASP A 221 -2.06 4.54 -13.72
CA ASP A 221 -0.77 4.84 -13.09
C ASP A 221 -0.07 3.60 -12.52
N ILE A 222 -0.73 2.45 -12.46
CA ILE A 222 -0.13 1.17 -12.04
C ILE A 222 -0.13 0.22 -13.24
N GLU A 223 1.07 -0.12 -13.72
CA GLU A 223 1.26 -0.92 -14.93
C GLU A 223 0.57 -2.29 -14.86
N ASP A 224 0.76 -3.01 -13.74
CA ASP A 224 0.13 -4.31 -13.47
C ASP A 224 -1.41 -4.31 -13.62
N TYR A 225 -2.05 -3.16 -13.41
CA TYR A 225 -3.50 -3.02 -13.37
C TYR A 225 -4.04 -2.11 -14.47
N PHE A 226 -3.24 -1.76 -15.49
CA PHE A 226 -3.59 -0.75 -16.47
C PHE A 226 -4.96 -0.99 -17.15
N THR A 227 -5.23 -2.24 -17.55
CA THR A 227 -6.51 -2.64 -18.17
C THR A 227 -7.68 -2.45 -17.22
N LEU A 228 -7.53 -2.87 -15.96
CA LEU A 228 -8.53 -2.70 -14.92
C LEU A 228 -8.79 -1.21 -14.65
N GLN A 229 -7.72 -0.43 -14.45
CA GLN A 229 -7.79 1.01 -14.23
C GLN A 229 -8.51 1.73 -15.37
N THR A 230 -8.28 1.31 -16.61
CA THR A 230 -8.99 1.84 -17.78
C THR A 230 -10.50 1.56 -17.72
N LYS A 231 -10.90 0.34 -17.35
CA LYS A 231 -12.32 -0.01 -17.16
C LYS A 231 -12.97 0.83 -16.05
N VAL A 232 -12.26 1.04 -14.94
CA VAL A 232 -12.73 1.90 -13.83
C VAL A 232 -12.97 3.34 -14.30
N ILE A 233 -12.03 3.92 -15.05
CA ILE A 233 -12.17 5.27 -15.62
C ILE A 233 -13.38 5.35 -16.56
N GLN A 234 -13.64 4.31 -17.36
CA GLN A 234 -14.82 4.25 -18.22
C GLN A 234 -16.13 4.27 -17.43
N VAL A 235 -16.20 3.55 -16.30
CA VAL A 235 -17.37 3.58 -15.40
C VAL A 235 -17.59 4.98 -14.83
N LEU A 236 -16.54 5.62 -14.31
CA LEU A 236 -16.60 7.00 -13.80
C LEU A 236 -17.13 7.98 -14.86
N LYS A 237 -16.59 7.91 -16.09
CA LYS A 237 -17.04 8.76 -17.21
C LYS A 237 -18.50 8.51 -17.59
N ARG A 238 -19.00 7.27 -17.49
CA ARG A 238 -20.42 6.97 -17.75
C ARG A 238 -21.33 7.56 -16.69
N ILE A 239 -20.97 7.44 -15.42
CA ILE A 239 -21.72 8.03 -14.29
C ILE A 239 -21.83 9.55 -14.46
N ASN A 240 -20.70 10.20 -14.80
CA ASN A 240 -20.64 11.64 -15.02
C ASN A 240 -21.49 12.11 -16.23
N LYS A 241 -21.53 11.33 -17.32
CA LYS A 241 -22.27 11.69 -18.55
C LYS A 241 -23.80 11.54 -18.43
N ALA A 242 -24.30 10.78 -17.45
CA ALA A 242 -25.72 10.44 -17.35
C ALA A 242 -26.65 11.67 -17.17
N GLU A 243 -26.14 12.79 -16.64
CA GLU A 243 -26.95 14.01 -16.44
C GLU A 243 -26.92 15.00 -17.62
N ILE A 244 -25.84 15.06 -18.39
CA ILE A 244 -25.72 16.03 -19.51
C ILE A 244 -26.83 15.79 -20.56
N SER A 245 -27.29 14.55 -20.71
CA SER A 245 -28.38 14.20 -21.64
C SER A 245 -29.77 14.69 -21.22
N HIS A 246 -29.97 15.16 -19.99
CA HIS A 246 -31.26 15.67 -19.53
C HIS A 246 -31.41 17.21 -19.67
N HIS A 247 -30.34 17.94 -19.95
CA HIS A 247 -30.40 19.41 -20.05
C HIS A 247 -30.22 19.99 -21.47
N ASP A 248 -29.68 19.22 -22.43
CA ASP A 248 -29.37 19.73 -23.78
C ASP A 248 -30.48 19.50 -24.82
N SER A 249 -31.71 19.84 -24.48
CA SER A 249 -32.80 20.03 -25.46
C SER A 249 -33.11 21.51 -25.66
N LYS A 250 -32.10 22.32 -26.03
CA LYS A 250 -32.24 23.63 -26.69
C LYS A 250 -30.85 24.24 -26.98
N SER A 251 -30.28 23.95 -28.15
CA SER A 251 -29.78 24.97 -29.10
C SER A 251 -29.00 24.33 -30.25
N ASN A 252 -29.28 24.84 -31.45
CA ASN A 252 -28.88 24.32 -32.75
C ASN A 252 -27.39 24.52 -33.08
N ALA A 253 -26.91 23.59 -33.90
CA ALA A 253 -25.63 23.57 -34.59
C ALA A 253 -25.46 24.67 -35.65
N ILE A 254 -24.20 25.10 -35.90
CA ILE A 254 -23.67 25.42 -37.24
C ILE A 254 -22.14 25.13 -37.25
N ALA A 255 -21.70 24.31 -38.21
CA ALA A 255 -20.39 24.30 -38.90
C ALA A 255 -20.72 24.21 -40.41
N PRO A 256 -19.83 24.46 -41.42
CA PRO A 256 -18.53 23.76 -41.63
C PRO A 256 -17.44 24.51 -42.47
N HIS A 257 -16.36 23.76 -42.84
CA HIS A 257 -15.37 23.91 -43.97
C HIS A 257 -14.10 24.78 -43.75
N ASP A 258 -12.89 24.54 -44.31
CA ASP A 258 -12.18 23.41 -44.97
C ASP A 258 -10.67 23.77 -45.21
N LEU A 259 -9.81 22.75 -45.39
CA LEU A 259 -8.56 22.61 -46.22
C LEU A 259 -7.29 23.53 -46.13
N SER A 260 -6.17 22.95 -45.60
CA SER A 260 -4.83 22.60 -46.22
C SER A 260 -3.97 23.61 -47.06
N PRO A 261 -2.69 23.30 -47.48
CA PRO A 261 -1.45 22.86 -46.78
C PRO A 261 -0.17 23.66 -47.18
N CYS A 262 1.02 23.37 -46.61
CA CYS A 262 2.32 23.52 -47.33
C CYS A 262 3.50 22.73 -46.72
N ILE A 263 4.43 22.38 -47.63
CA ILE A 263 5.52 21.39 -47.60
C ILE A 263 6.88 22.01 -47.22
N GLY A 264 7.82 21.23 -46.64
CA GLY A 264 9.25 21.56 -46.54
C GLY A 264 10.11 20.40 -46.00
N GLN A 265 11.28 20.18 -46.57
CA GLN A 265 12.05 18.92 -46.65
C GLN A 265 13.41 18.93 -45.89
N LEU A 266 13.88 17.73 -45.51
CA LEU A 266 15.26 17.17 -45.48
C LEU A 266 16.34 17.57 -44.42
N THR A 267 16.71 16.53 -43.64
CA THR A 267 17.97 15.99 -43.01
C THR A 267 19.38 16.59 -43.32
N PRO A 268 20.53 16.03 -42.78
CA PRO A 268 20.96 15.68 -41.41
C PRO A 268 22.44 16.08 -41.09
N THR A 269 22.94 15.97 -39.84
CA THR A 269 24.37 15.65 -39.59
C THR A 269 24.65 15.16 -38.15
N THR A 270 25.38 14.06 -38.02
CA THR A 270 26.08 13.50 -36.84
C THR A 270 27.57 13.32 -37.21
N PRO A 271 28.48 12.82 -36.36
CA PRO A 271 28.78 13.13 -34.95
C PRO A 271 30.31 13.40 -34.76
N ARG A 272 30.77 13.75 -33.54
CA ARG A 272 32.22 13.68 -33.21
C ARG A 272 32.45 13.09 -31.81
N ILE A 273 33.05 11.90 -31.81
CA ILE A 273 33.58 11.16 -30.66
C ILE A 273 34.97 11.69 -30.33
N GLN A 274 35.29 11.86 -29.04
CA GLN A 274 36.66 11.88 -28.54
C GLN A 274 36.80 10.91 -27.37
N LYS A 275 37.72 9.96 -27.54
CA LYS A 275 38.26 9.06 -26.53
C LYS A 275 39.31 9.80 -25.71
N SER A 276 39.44 9.46 -24.43
CA SER A 276 40.70 9.52 -23.71
C SER A 276 40.84 8.26 -22.85
N ASN A 277 42.03 7.65 -22.93
CA ASN A 277 42.51 6.53 -22.12
C ASN A 277 43.27 7.10 -20.91
N ASP A 278 43.37 6.31 -19.84
CA ASP A 278 44.57 6.02 -19.02
C ASP A 278 44.10 5.45 -17.66
N VAL A 279 44.77 4.60 -16.87
CA VAL A 279 45.96 3.72 -16.90
C VAL A 279 45.91 2.90 -15.59
N ASN A 280 46.28 1.61 -15.64
CA ASN A 280 46.84 0.70 -14.61
C ASN A 280 46.32 0.66 -13.14
N SER A 281 46.07 -0.55 -12.60
CA SER A 281 47.08 -1.34 -11.82
C SER A 281 46.49 -2.40 -10.85
N THR A 282 47.20 -3.53 -10.80
CA THR A 282 47.44 -4.47 -9.67
C THR A 282 46.37 -5.47 -9.17
N LEU A 283 46.74 -6.74 -9.31
CA LEU A 283 46.19 -7.94 -8.67
C LEU A 283 46.32 -7.89 -7.14
N ASN A 284 45.28 -8.32 -6.42
CA ASN A 284 45.46 -9.00 -5.14
C ASN A 284 44.33 -9.98 -4.79
N CYS A 285 44.74 -11.11 -4.23
CA CYS A 285 44.00 -12.33 -3.94
C CYS A 285 43.04 -12.18 -2.74
N GLY A 286 41.81 -12.64 -2.90
CA GLY A 286 40.83 -12.80 -1.81
C GLY A 286 39.57 -13.49 -2.35
N THR A 287 39.10 -14.50 -1.62
CA THR A 287 37.84 -15.26 -1.76
C THR A 287 36.75 -14.61 -2.63
N PRO A 288 35.97 -15.38 -3.44
CA PRO A 288 34.97 -14.81 -4.34
C PRO A 288 33.89 -14.09 -3.52
N LYS A 289 34.04 -12.77 -3.39
CA LYS A 289 32.99 -11.86 -2.96
C LYS A 289 32.37 -11.35 -4.25
N THR A 290 31.13 -11.73 -4.49
CA THR A 290 30.31 -11.16 -5.57
C THR A 290 30.39 -9.63 -5.46
N PRO A 291 30.79 -8.89 -6.50
CA PRO A 291 31.00 -7.46 -6.39
C PRO A 291 29.63 -6.75 -6.43
N CYS A 292 28.97 -6.67 -5.27
CA CYS A 292 27.92 -5.68 -5.07
C CYS A 292 28.59 -4.30 -4.94
N SER A 293 28.21 -3.35 -5.79
CA SER A 293 28.79 -2.01 -5.76
C SER A 293 28.47 -1.31 -4.43
N GLN A 294 29.41 -0.50 -3.94
CA GLN A 294 29.23 0.27 -2.70
C GLN A 294 28.00 1.20 -2.78
N SER A 295 27.63 1.66 -3.98
CA SER A 295 26.41 2.44 -4.22
C SER A 295 25.14 1.63 -3.97
N HIS A 296 25.05 0.40 -4.48
CA HIS A 296 23.89 -0.47 -4.27
C HIS A 296 23.70 -0.82 -2.79
N LYS A 297 24.79 -1.14 -2.08
CA LYS A 297 24.73 -1.38 -0.62
C LYS A 297 24.21 -0.14 0.14
N THR A 298 24.64 1.05 -0.25
CA THR A 298 24.18 2.31 0.36
C THR A 298 22.69 2.55 0.07
N ALA A 299 22.21 2.23 -1.13
CA ALA A 299 20.79 2.33 -1.47
C ALA A 299 19.93 1.39 -0.62
N LEU A 300 20.31 0.11 -0.50
CA LEU A 300 19.61 -0.85 0.35
C LEU A 300 19.55 -0.42 1.82
N GLN A 301 20.64 0.16 2.32
CA GLN A 301 20.67 0.72 3.68
C GLN A 301 19.70 1.90 3.85
N LYS A 302 19.58 2.77 2.84
CA LYS A 302 18.61 3.88 2.86
C LYS A 302 17.17 3.36 2.84
N LEU A 303 16.89 2.37 2.01
CA LEU A 303 15.57 1.70 1.95
C LEU A 303 15.20 1.08 3.30
N LEU A 304 16.14 0.38 3.93
CA LEU A 304 15.93 -0.16 5.27
C LEU A 304 15.58 0.94 6.29
N VAL A 305 16.34 2.04 6.30
CA VAL A 305 16.05 3.15 7.21
C VAL A 305 14.67 3.74 6.93
N HIS A 306 14.32 3.91 5.65
CA HIS A 306 13.01 4.39 5.24
C HIS A 306 11.89 3.45 5.74
N ASP A 307 12.05 2.14 5.59
CA ASP A 307 11.10 1.13 6.08
C ASP A 307 10.94 1.14 7.59
N ILE A 308 12.02 1.43 8.33
CA ILE A 308 11.95 1.58 9.79
C ILE A 308 11.10 2.80 10.16
N PHE A 309 11.32 3.96 9.52
CA PHE A 309 10.47 5.14 9.73
C PHE A 309 9.02 4.84 9.37
N ARG A 310 8.77 4.27 8.19
CA ARG A 310 7.44 3.85 7.74
C ARG A 310 6.79 2.93 8.76
N SER A 311 7.50 1.94 9.28
CA SER A 311 6.97 0.98 10.25
C SER A 311 6.60 1.62 11.59
N TYR A 312 7.38 2.59 12.07
CA TYR A 312 7.00 3.37 13.25
C TYR A 312 5.73 4.19 13.00
N LEU A 313 5.68 4.95 11.89
CA LEU A 313 4.51 5.75 11.51
C LEU A 313 3.26 4.87 11.34
N HIS A 314 3.45 3.69 10.76
CA HIS A 314 2.42 2.70 10.59
C HIS A 314 1.85 2.19 11.92
N LEU A 315 2.68 1.94 12.93
CA LEU A 315 2.20 1.52 14.26
C LEU A 315 1.37 2.61 14.96
N LEU A 316 1.64 3.89 14.70
CA LEU A 316 0.91 5.01 15.31
C LEU A 316 -0.54 5.08 14.82
N VAL A 317 -0.76 4.74 13.55
CA VAL A 317 -2.11 4.74 12.96
C VAL A 317 -2.78 3.37 12.99
N ASN A 318 -1.98 2.30 13.04
CA ASN A 318 -2.44 0.91 13.11
C ASN A 318 -1.58 0.07 14.07
N SER A 319 -1.91 0.13 15.35
CA SER A 319 -1.25 -0.67 16.40
C SER A 319 -1.49 -2.18 16.30
N ARG A 320 -2.38 -2.64 15.40
CA ARG A 320 -2.60 -4.07 15.14
C ARG A 320 -1.67 -4.63 14.07
N SER A 321 -0.88 -3.78 13.41
CA SER A 321 0.05 -4.20 12.36
C SER A 321 1.20 -5.04 12.90
N GLN A 322 1.07 -6.36 12.77
CA GLN A 322 2.08 -7.32 13.20
C GLN A 322 3.38 -7.19 12.39
N LEU A 323 3.27 -6.87 11.09
CA LEU A 323 4.42 -6.64 10.22
C LEU A 323 5.23 -5.42 10.65
N ALA A 324 4.56 -4.28 10.86
CA ALA A 324 5.23 -3.06 11.32
C ALA A 324 5.87 -3.27 12.70
N LEU A 325 5.16 -3.93 13.62
CA LEU A 325 5.70 -4.30 14.93
C LEU A 325 6.96 -5.15 14.80
N ALA A 326 6.94 -6.17 13.95
CA ALA A 326 8.07 -7.07 13.78
C ALA A 326 9.30 -6.37 13.18
N ARG A 327 9.11 -5.38 12.29
CA ARG A 327 10.21 -4.56 11.74
C ARG A 327 10.88 -3.69 12.79
N VAL A 328 10.12 -3.10 13.71
CA VAL A 328 10.68 -2.18 14.72
C VAL A 328 10.92 -2.82 16.08
N PHE A 329 10.57 -4.09 16.26
CA PHE A 329 10.57 -4.78 17.56
C PHE A 329 11.87 -4.59 18.34
N ASN A 330 13.01 -4.80 17.67
CA ASN A 330 14.35 -4.63 18.24
C ASN A 330 15.17 -3.54 17.54
N ILE A 331 14.51 -2.56 16.91
CA ILE A 331 15.16 -1.42 16.25
C ILE A 331 14.64 -0.11 16.85
N PRO A 332 15.46 0.74 17.50
CA PRO A 332 16.87 0.51 17.82
C PRO A 332 17.07 -0.68 18.77
N ASP A 333 18.32 -1.12 18.98
CA ASP A 333 18.62 -2.31 19.79
C ASP A 333 18.02 -2.19 21.20
N ARG A 334 17.20 -3.18 21.59
CA ARG A 334 16.53 -3.28 22.90
C ARG A 334 16.90 -4.54 23.67
N GLY A 335 17.77 -5.37 23.12
CA GLY A 335 18.05 -6.71 23.65
C GLY A 335 16.88 -7.67 23.50
N LEU A 336 16.03 -7.46 22.48
CA LEU A 336 14.91 -8.33 22.15
C LEU A 336 15.31 -9.24 20.97
N ASP A 337 15.36 -10.54 21.22
CA ASP A 337 15.69 -11.54 20.22
C ASP A 337 14.43 -12.19 19.61
N HIS A 338 14.64 -13.17 18.74
CA HIS A 338 13.56 -13.93 18.13
C HIS A 338 12.73 -14.72 19.16
N LEU A 339 13.32 -15.13 20.29
CA LEU A 339 12.61 -15.81 21.37
C LEU A 339 11.66 -14.86 22.09
N ALA A 340 12.08 -13.62 22.38
CA ALA A 340 11.23 -12.58 22.92
C ALA A 340 10.00 -12.34 22.04
N PHE A 341 10.21 -12.24 20.72
CA PHE A 341 9.11 -12.09 19.76
C PHE A 341 8.16 -13.29 19.78
N THR A 342 8.71 -14.50 19.83
CA THR A 342 7.94 -15.75 19.84
C THR A 342 7.11 -15.88 21.11
N HIS A 343 7.69 -15.61 22.28
CA HIS A 343 6.97 -15.62 23.55
C HIS A 343 5.84 -14.57 23.56
N LEU A 344 6.10 -13.37 23.04
CA LEU A 344 5.07 -12.33 22.98
C LEU A 344 3.92 -12.75 22.05
N LYS A 345 4.26 -13.40 20.93
CA LYS A 345 3.28 -13.91 19.99
C LYS A 345 2.43 -15.03 20.60
N HIS A 346 3.03 -15.95 21.34
CA HIS A 346 2.29 -17.02 22.02
C HIS A 346 1.36 -16.46 23.09
N GLU A 347 1.84 -15.55 23.95
CA GLU A 347 0.99 -14.85 24.92
C GLU A 347 -0.17 -14.15 24.20
N ALA A 348 0.08 -13.46 23.07
CA ALA A 348 -0.96 -12.80 22.32
C ALA A 348 -2.03 -13.77 21.77
N SER A 349 -1.60 -14.92 21.25
CA SER A 349 -2.49 -15.99 20.80
C SER A 349 -3.33 -16.56 21.96
N ASP A 350 -2.72 -16.81 23.12
CA ASP A 350 -3.39 -17.40 24.28
C ASP A 350 -4.51 -16.50 24.82
N PHE A 351 -4.34 -15.17 24.71
CA PHE A 351 -5.34 -14.18 25.12
C PHE A 351 -6.24 -13.67 23.98
N GLY A 352 -6.03 -14.10 22.73
CA GLY A 352 -6.79 -13.62 21.57
C GLY A 352 -6.61 -12.12 21.30
N LEU A 353 -5.46 -11.54 21.66
CA LEU A 353 -5.14 -10.11 21.52
C LEU A 353 -4.13 -9.89 20.39
N SER A 354 -4.01 -8.64 19.91
CA SER A 354 -2.87 -8.30 19.05
C SER A 354 -1.56 -8.33 19.87
N MET A 355 -0.43 -8.56 19.21
CA MET A 355 0.87 -8.57 19.88
C MET A 355 1.18 -7.24 20.60
N TYR A 356 0.84 -6.10 19.98
CA TYR A 356 1.05 -4.79 20.62
C TYR A 356 0.10 -4.56 21.81
N GLN A 357 -1.15 -4.99 21.71
CA GLN A 357 -2.10 -4.94 22.84
C GLN A 357 -1.61 -5.81 23.99
N THR A 358 -1.09 -6.99 23.68
CA THR A 358 -0.49 -7.92 24.65
C THR A 358 0.73 -7.29 25.32
N LEU A 359 1.62 -6.68 24.54
CA LEU A 359 2.77 -5.91 25.05
C LEU A 359 2.31 -4.84 26.05
N SER A 360 1.36 -3.99 25.63
CA SER A 360 0.86 -2.89 26.47
C SER A 360 0.22 -3.41 27.76
N SER A 361 -0.67 -4.41 27.64
CA SER A 361 -1.34 -5.04 28.78
C SER A 361 -0.35 -5.69 29.74
N TYR A 362 0.63 -6.43 29.21
CA TYR A 362 1.67 -7.08 30.00
C TYR A 362 2.50 -6.06 30.78
N MET A 363 2.92 -4.97 30.14
CA MET A 363 3.70 -3.93 30.81
C MET A 363 2.90 -3.18 31.88
N VAL A 364 1.61 -2.90 31.64
CA VAL A 364 0.73 -2.31 32.66
C VAL A 364 0.58 -3.25 33.86
N ARG A 365 0.34 -4.55 33.62
CA ARG A 365 0.28 -5.57 34.69
C ARG A 365 1.59 -5.64 35.50
N MET A 366 2.74 -5.53 34.84
CA MET A 366 4.04 -5.46 35.51
C MET A 366 4.20 -4.20 36.37
N GLN A 367 3.66 -3.05 35.95
CA GLN A 367 3.76 -1.78 36.67
C GLN A 367 2.80 -1.68 37.86
N LEU A 368 1.57 -2.19 37.72
CA LEU A 368 0.56 -2.12 38.79
C LEU A 368 0.94 -2.97 40.01
N GLY A 369 1.64 -4.08 39.80
CA GLY A 369 2.05 -4.99 40.88
C GLY A 369 0.88 -5.65 41.61
N GLY A 370 1.21 -6.44 42.64
CA GLY A 370 0.23 -7.15 43.48
C GLY A 370 -0.24 -8.50 42.92
N SER A 371 -0.64 -9.42 43.81
CA SER A 371 -0.95 -10.82 43.49
C SER A 371 -2.14 -11.01 42.53
N GLY A 372 -3.02 -10.01 42.40
CA GLY A 372 -4.22 -10.09 41.56
C GLY A 372 -4.04 -9.60 40.11
N TYR A 373 -3.02 -8.79 39.82
CA TYR A 373 -2.81 -8.19 38.50
C TYR A 373 -1.46 -8.54 37.86
N ALA A 374 -0.47 -8.95 38.67
CA ALA A 374 0.84 -9.31 38.16
C ALA A 374 0.76 -10.45 37.13
N PRO A 375 1.58 -10.44 36.07
CA PRO A 375 1.72 -11.59 35.20
C PRO A 375 2.17 -12.82 35.99
N LYS A 376 1.91 -14.01 35.45
CA LYS A 376 2.32 -15.26 36.10
C LYS A 376 3.84 -15.24 36.32
N SER A 377 4.27 -15.71 37.49
CA SER A 377 5.68 -15.70 37.89
C SER A 377 6.60 -16.58 37.03
N ASP A 378 6.01 -17.51 36.29
CA ASP A 378 6.68 -18.42 35.34
C ASP A 378 6.63 -17.89 33.89
N SER A 379 6.08 -16.69 33.66
CA SER A 379 5.98 -16.11 32.33
C SER A 379 7.35 -15.96 31.68
N PRO A 380 7.58 -16.52 30.48
CA PRO A 380 8.86 -16.39 29.78
C PRO A 380 9.13 -14.96 29.30
N LEU A 381 8.12 -14.08 29.32
CA LEU A 381 8.26 -12.65 29.01
C LEU A 381 8.97 -11.85 30.10
N LEU A 382 9.06 -12.37 31.33
CA LEU A 382 9.72 -11.68 32.46
C LEU A 382 11.17 -11.30 32.15
N VAL A 383 11.89 -12.16 31.42
CA VAL A 383 13.29 -11.93 31.04
C VAL A 383 13.45 -10.71 30.10
N TYR A 384 12.39 -10.35 29.37
CA TYR A 384 12.42 -9.32 28.33
C TYR A 384 11.77 -7.99 28.73
N VAL A 385 11.28 -7.86 29.97
CA VAL A 385 10.54 -6.68 30.47
C VAL A 385 11.25 -5.37 30.19
N LYS A 386 12.59 -5.31 30.36
CA LYS A 386 13.37 -4.10 30.07
C LYS A 386 13.29 -3.70 28.60
N GLY A 387 13.54 -4.64 27.68
CA GLY A 387 13.50 -4.37 26.24
C GLY A 387 12.09 -4.05 25.75
N LEU A 388 11.09 -4.78 26.23
CA LEU A 388 9.68 -4.55 25.93
C LEU A 388 9.21 -3.17 26.43
N GLY A 389 9.65 -2.78 27.62
CA GLY A 389 9.41 -1.44 28.18
C GLY A 389 9.97 -0.33 27.30
N LEU A 390 11.20 -0.48 26.78
CA LEU A 390 11.80 0.51 25.86
C LEU A 390 11.04 0.63 24.52
N LEU A 391 10.47 -0.47 24.03
CA LEU A 391 9.61 -0.44 22.84
C LEU A 391 8.31 0.32 23.12
N LEU A 392 7.67 0.01 24.24
CA LEU A 392 6.41 0.64 24.65
C LEU A 392 6.60 2.13 24.95
N GLU A 393 7.64 2.51 25.68
CA GLU A 393 7.94 3.90 26.01
C GLU A 393 8.16 4.75 24.74
N LEU A 394 8.92 4.25 23.78
CA LEU A 394 9.16 4.98 22.54
C LEU A 394 7.86 5.15 21.74
N THR A 395 7.07 4.10 21.59
CA THR A 395 5.80 4.15 20.84
C THR A 395 4.77 5.05 21.51
N GLN A 396 4.64 4.99 22.84
CA GLN A 396 3.81 5.92 23.62
C GLN A 396 4.27 7.37 23.47
N LYS A 397 5.58 7.64 23.54
CA LYS A 397 6.12 8.98 23.34
C LYS A 397 5.78 9.56 21.96
N LEU A 398 5.82 8.74 20.92
CA LEU A 398 5.41 9.15 19.57
C LEU A 398 3.90 9.42 19.50
N GLN A 399 3.09 8.56 20.12
CA GLN A 399 1.64 8.74 20.20
C GLN A 399 1.26 10.04 20.91
N THR A 400 1.88 10.32 22.06
CA THR A 400 1.69 11.58 22.81
C THR A 400 1.98 12.80 21.94
N VAL A 401 3.02 12.77 21.11
CA VAL A 401 3.32 13.90 20.21
C VAL A 401 2.23 14.10 19.17
N ILE A 402 1.69 13.02 18.60
CA ILE A 402 0.59 13.11 17.61
C ILE A 402 -0.69 13.66 18.25
N GLU A 403 -0.97 13.28 19.49
CA GLU A 403 -2.23 13.62 20.17
C GLU A 403 -2.20 15.01 20.84
N GLU A 404 -1.05 15.44 21.35
CA GLU A 404 -0.93 16.65 22.19
C GLU A 404 -0.32 17.86 21.47
N GLU A 405 0.42 17.69 20.37
CA GLU A 405 1.06 18.81 19.67
C GLU A 405 0.04 19.58 18.82
N PRO A 406 -0.21 20.88 19.11
CA PRO A 406 -1.27 21.64 18.44
C PRO A 406 -0.93 22.08 17.02
N LYS A 407 0.34 22.06 16.61
CA LYS A 407 0.75 22.47 15.26
C LYS A 407 1.07 21.23 14.44
N LEU A 408 0.27 20.99 13.40
CA LEU A 408 0.40 19.81 12.52
C LEU A 408 1.82 19.60 11.99
N ARG A 409 2.44 20.65 11.42
CA ARG A 409 3.84 20.60 10.92
C ARG A 409 4.83 20.29 12.05
N ALA A 410 4.64 20.88 13.22
CA ALA A 410 5.51 20.63 14.37
C ALA A 410 5.37 19.19 14.88
N ALA A 411 4.14 18.65 14.91
CA ALA A 411 3.85 17.28 15.34
C ALA A 411 4.56 16.26 14.42
N CYS A 412 4.31 16.34 13.11
CA CYS A 412 4.95 15.49 12.12
C CYS A 412 6.48 15.61 12.20
N ARG A 413 6.99 16.85 12.33
CA ARG A 413 8.44 17.08 12.42
C ARG A 413 9.05 16.41 13.67
N ARG A 414 8.36 16.53 14.80
CA ARG A 414 8.81 16.01 16.09
C ARG A 414 8.76 14.48 16.14
N VAL A 415 7.74 13.85 15.55
CA VAL A 415 7.62 12.38 15.45
C VAL A 415 8.83 11.78 14.73
N VAL A 416 9.11 12.22 13.51
CA VAL A 416 10.26 11.71 12.74
C VAL A 416 11.57 12.08 13.43
N ASN A 417 11.67 13.25 14.09
CA ASN A 417 12.90 13.62 14.80
C ASN A 417 13.17 12.70 16.00
N ILE A 418 12.13 12.29 16.73
CA ILE A 418 12.26 11.31 17.81
C ILE A 418 12.75 9.98 17.25
N ILE A 419 12.17 9.48 16.15
CA ILE A 419 12.62 8.24 15.51
C ILE A 419 14.09 8.38 15.07
N LYS A 420 14.44 9.45 14.36
CA LYS A 420 15.80 9.78 13.91
C LYS A 420 16.82 9.73 15.04
N ILE A 421 16.55 10.43 16.14
CA ILE A 421 17.46 10.49 17.29
C ILE A 421 17.64 9.10 17.90
N ASN A 422 16.57 8.30 18.02
CA ASN A 422 16.65 6.95 18.57
C ASN A 422 17.45 6.00 17.66
N LEU A 423 17.34 6.13 16.34
CA LEU A 423 18.15 5.36 15.39
C LEU A 423 19.63 5.75 15.46
N ILE A 424 19.95 7.06 15.43
CA ILE A 424 21.34 7.53 15.50
C ILE A 424 22.03 7.11 16.82
N ARG A 425 21.26 7.04 17.91
CA ARG A 425 21.74 6.62 19.23
C ARG A 425 21.79 5.09 19.42
N CYS A 426 21.45 4.32 18.40
CA CYS A 426 21.48 2.86 18.46
C CYS A 426 22.90 2.35 18.77
N SER A 427 23.03 1.53 19.81
CA SER A 427 24.32 1.10 20.36
C SER A 427 25.17 0.27 19.39
N SER A 428 24.55 -0.44 18.44
CA SER A 428 25.27 -1.25 17.44
C SER A 428 25.97 -0.43 16.37
N GLY A 429 25.73 0.89 16.27
CA GLY A 429 26.28 1.71 15.19
C GLY A 429 25.72 1.38 13.79
N LYS A 430 24.67 0.54 13.71
CA LYS A 430 24.01 0.13 12.44
C LYS A 430 23.37 1.30 11.68
N PHE A 431 23.09 2.41 12.36
CA PHE A 431 22.38 3.57 11.81
C PHE A 431 23.21 4.85 11.98
N PRO A 432 24.29 5.01 11.19
CA PRO A 432 25.13 6.21 11.27
C PRO A 432 24.35 7.45 10.82
N ARG A 433 24.71 8.62 11.36
CA ARG A 433 24.04 9.90 11.08
C ARG A 433 23.94 10.19 9.58
N GLN A 434 25.01 9.94 8.81
CA GLN A 434 25.09 10.17 7.37
C GLN A 434 24.08 9.36 6.56
N LEU A 435 23.61 8.24 7.13
CA LEU A 435 22.58 7.40 6.53
C LEU A 435 21.18 7.85 6.93
N VAL A 436 20.97 8.16 8.22
CA VAL A 436 19.63 8.43 8.77
C VAL A 436 19.13 9.83 8.42
N GLU A 437 20.01 10.84 8.43
CA GLU A 437 19.60 12.23 8.21
C GLU A 437 18.97 12.45 6.82
N PRO A 438 19.60 12.04 5.69
CA PRO A 438 19.01 12.24 4.37
C PRO A 438 17.64 11.57 4.22
N VAL A 439 17.48 10.37 4.77
CA VAL A 439 16.20 9.64 4.74
C VAL A 439 15.15 10.37 5.58
N SER A 440 15.52 10.89 6.75
CA SER A 440 14.59 11.65 7.59
C SER A 440 14.14 12.96 6.94
N GLU A 441 15.03 13.66 6.23
CA GLU A 441 14.69 14.88 5.49
C GLU A 441 13.75 14.59 4.33
N SER A 442 13.99 13.51 3.56
CA SER A 442 13.07 13.04 2.53
C SER A 442 11.65 12.79 3.06
N ILE A 443 11.54 12.15 4.23
CA ILE A 443 10.25 11.86 4.85
C ILE A 443 9.57 13.16 5.31
N TYR A 444 10.33 14.15 5.81
CA TYR A 444 9.77 15.46 6.12
C TYR A 444 9.22 16.16 4.89
N GLU A 445 9.96 16.17 3.79
CA GLU A 445 9.55 16.80 2.54
C GLU A 445 8.24 16.18 2.04
N SER A 446 8.13 14.86 2.02
CA SER A 446 6.89 14.17 1.64
C SER A 446 5.72 14.46 2.58
N LEU A 447 5.96 14.54 3.90
CA LEU A 447 4.92 14.92 4.86
C LEU A 447 4.49 16.38 4.69
N GLU A 448 5.43 17.29 4.42
CA GLU A 448 5.17 18.71 4.22
C GLU A 448 4.30 18.96 2.97
N GLU A 449 4.57 18.25 1.88
CA GLU A 449 3.74 18.24 0.67
C GLU A 449 2.30 17.84 0.97
N ILE A 450 2.11 16.74 1.70
CA ILE A 450 0.78 16.25 2.09
C ILE A 450 0.08 17.26 3.01
N ILE A 451 0.80 17.88 3.94
CA ILE A 451 0.23 18.90 4.83
C ILE A 451 -0.26 20.09 4.02
N ASN A 452 0.50 20.55 3.02
CA ASN A 452 0.07 21.64 2.14
C ASN A 452 -1.24 21.29 1.43
N GLU A 453 -1.36 20.07 0.90
CA GLU A 453 -2.58 19.60 0.22
C GLU A 453 -3.80 19.53 1.16
N VAL A 454 -3.59 19.06 2.38
CA VAL A 454 -4.66 18.98 3.40
C VAL A 454 -5.10 20.38 3.83
N GLU A 455 -4.15 21.28 4.13
CA GLU A 455 -4.45 22.66 4.51
C GLU A 455 -5.16 23.42 3.38
N ASP A 456 -4.77 23.21 2.12
CA ASP A 456 -5.43 23.84 0.97
C ASP A 456 -6.83 23.28 0.72
N SER A 457 -7.06 22.00 1.02
CA SER A 457 -8.40 21.40 0.97
C SER A 457 -9.32 21.96 2.06
N LEU A 458 -8.80 22.18 3.26
CA LEU A 458 -9.56 22.78 4.38
C LEU A 458 -9.97 24.23 4.08
N LYS A 459 -9.12 25.02 3.42
CA LYS A 459 -9.45 26.40 3.01
C LYS A 459 -10.59 26.49 1.97
N LYS A 460 -10.82 25.44 1.19
CA LYS A 460 -11.83 25.39 0.11
C LYS A 460 -13.20 24.91 0.59
N SER A 461 -13.31 24.32 1.78
CA SER A 461 -14.56 23.76 2.30
C SER A 461 -15.23 24.72 3.28
N PRO A 462 -16.53 25.04 3.15
CA PRO A 462 -17.23 25.85 4.15
C PRO A 462 -17.26 25.11 5.51
N GLU A 463 -17.02 25.83 6.61
CA GLU A 463 -16.96 25.29 7.97
C GLU A 463 -18.21 24.47 8.31
N LYS A 464 -18.12 23.14 8.21
CA LYS A 464 -19.12 22.24 8.81
C LYS A 464 -18.76 22.05 10.28
N THR A 465 -19.44 22.80 11.14
CA THR A 465 -19.47 22.57 12.58
C THR A 465 -20.03 21.17 12.87
N THR A 466 -19.16 20.19 13.09
CA THR A 466 -19.58 18.93 13.72
C THR A 466 -18.68 18.61 14.90
N ASN A 467 -19.30 18.64 16.08
CA ASN A 467 -18.76 18.16 17.34
C ASN A 467 -18.26 16.72 17.16
N ARG A 468 -16.94 16.53 17.12
CA ARG A 468 -16.31 15.19 17.18
C ARG A 468 -15.32 15.20 18.34
N GLY A 469 -15.59 14.36 19.34
CA GLY A 469 -14.92 14.32 20.65
C GLY A 469 -13.52 13.70 20.68
N SER A 470 -12.72 13.90 19.65
CA SER A 470 -11.25 13.81 19.72
C SER A 470 -10.69 15.21 19.53
N THR A 471 -9.57 15.55 20.15
CA THR A 471 -8.89 16.82 19.84
C THR A 471 -8.66 16.85 18.33
N LEU A 472 -9.35 17.74 17.60
CA LEU A 472 -9.33 17.87 16.13
C LEU A 472 -7.91 17.77 15.54
N LEU A 473 -6.93 18.19 16.34
CA LEU A 473 -5.49 18.17 16.10
C LEU A 473 -4.90 16.78 15.90
N GLY A 474 -5.17 15.83 16.81
CA GLY A 474 -4.63 14.47 16.71
C GLY A 474 -5.17 13.71 15.50
N LEU A 475 -6.44 13.98 15.14
CA LEU A 475 -7.06 13.39 13.96
C LEU A 475 -6.40 13.84 12.66
N LEU A 476 -6.08 15.14 12.52
CA LEU A 476 -5.41 15.67 11.33
C LEU A 476 -4.00 15.10 11.17
N CYS A 477 -3.24 14.96 12.26
CA CYS A 477 -1.91 14.37 12.20
C CYS A 477 -1.97 12.88 11.80
N VAL A 478 -2.90 12.12 12.37
CA VAL A 478 -3.17 10.72 11.96
C VAL A 478 -3.56 10.65 10.48
N GLN A 479 -4.40 11.56 9.99
CA GLN A 479 -4.81 11.60 8.59
C GLN A 479 -3.63 11.87 7.64
N VAL A 480 -2.75 12.83 7.97
CA VAL A 480 -1.53 13.10 7.21
C VAL A 480 -0.62 11.86 7.18
N ILE A 481 -0.45 11.18 8.31
CA ILE A 481 0.34 9.95 8.37
C ILE A 481 -0.29 8.85 7.51
N HIS A 482 -1.62 8.70 7.52
CA HIS A 482 -2.31 7.77 6.62
C HIS A 482 -2.03 8.09 5.15
N TYR A 483 -2.16 9.35 4.73
CA TYR A 483 -1.86 9.72 3.34
C TYR A 483 -0.41 9.49 2.96
N PHE A 484 0.53 9.71 3.89
CA PHE A 484 1.94 9.39 3.68
C PHE A 484 2.11 7.89 3.43
N LEU A 485 1.56 7.04 4.30
CA LEU A 485 1.66 5.58 4.17
C LEU A 485 0.95 5.07 2.91
N ASP A 486 -0.19 5.67 2.54
CA ASP A 486 -0.93 5.32 1.34
C ASP A 486 -0.09 5.64 0.09
N ARG A 487 0.50 6.84 0.00
CA ARG A 487 1.43 7.22 -1.09
C ARG A 487 2.64 6.31 -1.17
N SER A 488 3.28 6.02 -0.03
CA SER A 488 4.42 5.12 0.01
C SER A 488 4.06 3.68 -0.36
N SER A 489 2.79 3.27 -0.29
CA SER A 489 2.34 1.94 -0.70
C SER A 489 2.13 1.83 -2.21
N LEU A 490 1.87 2.96 -2.86
CA LEU A 490 1.73 3.07 -4.32
C LEU A 490 3.06 3.19 -5.04
N SER A 491 4.08 3.76 -4.40
CA SER A 491 5.42 3.83 -4.98
C SER A 491 5.99 2.41 -5.07
N PRO A 492 6.36 1.91 -6.26
CA PRO A 492 7.09 0.67 -6.36
C PRO A 492 8.36 0.84 -5.53
N THR A 493 8.51 -0.02 -4.52
CA THR A 493 9.81 -0.13 -3.86
C THR A 493 10.66 -0.84 -4.90
N GLU A 494 11.77 -0.25 -5.37
CA GLU A 494 12.63 -0.81 -6.45
C GLU A 494 13.21 -2.21 -6.15
N LEU A 495 12.74 -2.88 -5.10
CA LEU A 495 12.85 -4.32 -4.86
C LEU A 495 11.95 -5.17 -5.79
N ASP A 496 11.09 -4.56 -6.62
CA ASP A 496 10.24 -5.24 -7.61
C ASP A 496 10.89 -5.39 -9.02
N LEU A 497 12.24 -5.35 -9.13
CA LEU A 497 12.96 -5.66 -10.38
C LEU A 497 14.10 -6.68 -10.17
#